data_AF-A0A2N6EK21-F1
#
_entry.id   AF-A0A2N6EK21-F1
#
_cell.length_a   1.000
_cell.length_b   1.000
_cell.length_c   1.000
_cell.angle_alpha   90.00
_cell.angle_beta   90.00
_cell.angle_gamma   90.00
#
_symmetry.space_group_name_H-M   'P 1'
#
loop_
_entity.id
_entity.type
_entity.pdbx_description
1 polymer ?
#
loop_
_entity_poly.entity_id
_entity_poly.type
_entity_poly.pdbx_seq_one_letter_code
_entity_poly.pdbx_strand_id
1 'polypeptide(L)' 'MIGKTSKFLNDVQGELKKVTWPTRKDTYASTIVVIVLVLVAAAYLGGVDMILSRLIRLILG' A
#
# COMPACT_ATOMS: atom_id res chain seq x y z
N MET A 1 21.88 21.53 28.57
CA MET A 1 21.20 20.41 27.89
C MET A 1 20.15 20.85 26.86
N ILE A 2 19.54 22.04 26.97
CA ILE A 2 18.52 22.56 26.04
C ILE A 2 19.08 22.92 24.64
N GLY A 3 20.34 23.36 24.54
CA GLY A 3 20.95 23.74 23.25
C GLY A 3 21.22 22.59 22.28
N LYS A 4 21.42 21.34 22.77
CA LYS A 4 21.59 20.16 21.89
C LYS A 4 20.29 19.79 21.19
N THR A 5 19.16 19.87 21.89
CA THR A 5 17.83 19.52 21.35
C THR A 5 17.36 20.51 20.29
N SER A 6 17.62 21.81 20.48
CA SER A 6 17.28 22.83 19.48
C SER A 6 18.12 22.69 18.19
N LYS A 7 19.39 22.29 18.33
CA LYS A 7 20.25 22.00 17.17
C LYS A 7 19.78 20.73 16.44
N PHE A 8 19.42 19.69 17.18
CA PHE A 8 18.88 18.44 16.63
C PHE A 8 17.57 18.64 15.86
N LEU A 9 16.66 19.49 16.36
CA LEU A 9 15.41 19.84 15.66
C LEU A 9 15.66 20.61 14.36
N ASN A 10 16.64 21.52 14.34
CA ASN A 10 17.04 22.23 13.13
C ASN A 10 17.68 21.29 12.09
N ASP A 11 18.53 20.36 12.53
CA ASP A 11 19.15 19.36 11.64
C ASP A 11 18.09 18.41 11.04
N VAL A 12 17.14 17.93 11.85
CA VAL A 12 15.99 17.13 11.38
C VAL A 12 15.12 17.90 10.39
N GLN A 13 14.87 19.19 10.62
CA GLN A 13 14.12 20.03 9.69
C GLN A 13 14.87 20.22 8.35
N GLY A 14 16.21 20.24 8.39
CA GLY A 14 17.06 20.27 7.20
C GLY A 14 17.04 18.95 6.41
N GLU A 15 17.02 17.80 7.09
CA GLU A 15 16.90 16.48 6.45
C GLU A 15 15.50 16.21 5.91
N LEU A 16 14.46 16.66 6.61
CA LEU A 16 13.08 16.57 6.13
C LEU A 16 12.86 17.35 4.82
N LYS A 17 13.64 18.40 4.56
CA LYS A 17 13.64 19.11 3.27
C LYS A 17 14.35 18.34 2.15
N LYS A 18 15.23 17.39 2.48
CA LYS A 18 15.83 16.46 1.50
C LYS A 18 14.90 15.30 1.14
N VAL A 19 13.77 15.14 1.85
CA VAL A 19 12.71 14.20 1.45
C VAL A 19 12.07 14.75 0.18
N THR A 20 12.56 14.25 -0.95
CA THR A 20 11.98 14.48 -2.27
C THR A 20 10.63 13.80 -2.31
N TRP A 21 9.58 14.54 -1.93
CA TRP A 21 8.23 14.05 -2.08
C TRP A 21 7.96 13.80 -3.57
N PRO A 22 7.47 12.60 -3.93
CA PRO A 22 7.14 12.29 -5.30
C PRO A 22 6.08 13.26 -5.80
N THR A 23 6.27 13.71 -7.04
CA THR A 23 5.32 14.57 -7.74
C THR A 23 3.95 13.89 -7.78
N ARG A 24 2.85 14.65 -7.59
CA ARG A 24 1.47 14.09 -7.54
C ARG A 24 1.17 13.11 -8.67
N LYS A 25 1.75 13.32 -9.86
CA LYS A 25 1.62 12.46 -11.05
C LYS A 25 2.13 11.03 -10.82
N ASP A 26 3.25 10.86 -10.12
CA ASP A 26 3.86 9.55 -9.86
C ASP A 26 3.09 8.77 -8.79
N THR A 27 2.51 9.49 -7.83
CA THR A 27 1.60 8.90 -6.82
C THR A 27 0.33 8.36 -7.46
N TYR A 28 -0.26 9.08 -8.42
CA TYR A 28 -1.43 8.58 -9.16
C TYR A 28 -1.10 7.37 -10.02
N ALA A 29 0.02 7.40 -10.76
CA ALA A 29 0.46 6.27 -11.57
C ALA A 29 0.65 5.00 -10.71
N SER A 30 1.32 5.13 -9.57
CA SER A 30 1.56 4.01 -8.64
C SER A 30 0.25 3.48 -8.04
N THR A 31 -0.70 4.37 -7.70
CA THR A 31 -2.01 3.98 -7.16
C THR A 31 -2.84 3.20 -8.17
N ILE A 32 -2.84 3.62 -9.44
CA ILE A 32 -3.57 2.93 -10.52
C ILE A 32 -3.05 1.50 -10.70
N VAL A 33 -1.73 1.30 -10.70
CA VAL A 33 -1.12 -0.03 -10.80
C VAL A 33 -1.57 -0.93 -9.64
N VAL A 34 -1.57 -0.40 -8.42
CA VAL A 34 -2.03 -1.15 -7.23
C VAL A 34 -3.51 -1.52 -7.34
N ILE A 35 -4.37 -0.60 -7.80
CA ILE A 35 -5.80 -0.87 -7.99
C ILE A 35 -6.01 -2.03 -8.98
N VAL A 36 -5.29 -2.01 -10.11
CA VAL A 36 -5.39 -3.08 -11.11
C VAL A 36 -4.93 -4.42 -10.52
N LEU A 37 -3.80 -4.43 -9.80
CA LEU A 37 -3.29 -5.64 -9.14
C LEU A 37 -4.32 -6.22 -8.14
N VAL A 38 -4.92 -5.35 -7.31
CA VAL A 38 -5.93 -5.76 -6.33
C VAL A 38 -7.17 -6.33 -7.00
N LEU A 39 -7.64 -5.72 -8.09
CA LEU A 39 -8.79 -6.25 -8.85
C LEU A 39 -8.51 -7.63 -9.43
N VAL A 40 -7.31 -7.86 -9.98
CA VAL A 40 -6.91 -9.17 -10.50
C VAL A 40 -6.85 -10.21 -9.36
N ALA A 41 -6.24 -9.86 -8.23
CA ALA A 41 -6.15 -10.74 -7.07
C ALA A 41 -7.55 -11.09 -6.51
N ALA A 42 -8.44 -10.09 -6.40
CA ALA A 42 -9.81 -10.29 -5.94
C ALA A 42 -10.63 -11.19 -6.89
N ALA A 43 -10.48 -11.01 -8.20
CA ALA A 43 -11.14 -11.86 -9.19
C ALA A 43 -10.64 -13.32 -9.10
N TYR A 44 -9.33 -13.51 -8.93
CA TYR A 44 -8.74 -14.84 -8.77
C TYR A 44 -9.23 -15.53 -7.49
N LEU A 45 -9.09 -14.87 -6.34
CA LEU A 45 -9.54 -15.40 -5.05
C LEU A 45 -11.04 -15.70 -5.07
N GLY A 46 -11.86 -14.73 -5.49
CA GLY A 46 -13.31 -14.92 -5.56
C GLY A 46 -13.73 -16.06 -6.50
N GLY A 47 -13.02 -16.26 -7.61
CA GLY A 47 -13.24 -17.41 -8.49
C GLY A 47 -12.93 -18.74 -7.82
N VAL A 48 -11.78 -18.84 -7.13
CA VAL A 48 -11.38 -20.02 -6.37
C VAL A 48 -12.35 -20.29 -5.22
N ASP A 49 -12.75 -19.27 -4.46
CA ASP A 49 -13.71 -19.38 -3.36
C ASP A 49 -15.07 -19.89 -3.84
N MET A 50 -15.54 -19.43 -5.01
CA MET A 50 -16.78 -19.93 -5.62
C MET A 50 -16.68 -21.40 -6.02
N ILE A 51 -15.56 -21.82 -6.61
CA ILE A 51 -15.34 -23.22 -7.01
C ILE A 51 -15.29 -24.11 -5.77
N LEU A 52 -14.52 -23.72 -4.76
CA LEU A 52 -14.35 -24.46 -3.53
C LEU A 52 -15.67 -24.57 -2.76
N SER A 53 -16.44 -23.47 -2.67
CA SER A 53 -17.75 -23.46 -2.02
C SER A 53 -18.75 -24.41 -2.71
N ARG A 54 -18.72 -24.49 -4.05
CA ARG A 54 -19.56 -25.44 -4.81
C ARG A 54 -19.13 -26.88 -4.58
N LEU A 55 -17.81 -27.15 -4.57
CA LEU A 55 -17.27 -28.48 -4.32
C LEU A 55 -17.58 -28.98 -2.91
N ILE A 56 -17.42 -28.12 -1.90
CA ILE A 56 -17.76 -28.42 -0.51
C ILE A 56 -19.26 -28.72 -0.36
N ARG A 57 -20.14 -27.93 -1.02
CA ARG A 57 -21.59 -28.21 -1.02
C ARG A 57 -21.97 -29.53 -1.68
N LEU A 58 -21.22 -29.98 -2.67
CA LEU A 58 -21.40 -31.28 -3.34
C LEU A 58 -20.93 -32.47 -2.49
N ILE A 59 -19.99 -32.25 -1.57
CA ILE A 59 -19.42 -33.29 -0.70
C ILE A 59 -20.18 -33.39 0.62
N LEU A 60 -20.64 -32.26 1.18
CA LEU A 60 -21.37 -32.19 2.44
C LEU A 60 -22.91 -32.25 2.28
N GLY A 61 -23.41 -32.09 1.06
CA GLY A 61 -24.82 -32.33 0.70
C GLY A 61 -24.97 -33.72 0.10
#